data_AF-V5WDY3-F1
#
_entry.id   AF-V5WDY3-F1
#
_cell.length_a   1.000
_cell.length_b   1.000
_cell.length_c   1.000
_cell.angle_alpha   90.00
_cell.angle_beta   90.00
_cell.angle_gamma   90.00
#
_symmetry.space_group_name_H-M   'P 1'
#
loop_
_entity.id
_entity.type
_entity.pdbx_description
1 polymer ?
#
loop_
_entity_poly.entity_id
_entity_poly.type
_entity_poly.pdbx_seq_one_letter_code
_entity_poly.pdbx_strand_id
1 'polypeptide(L)'
;MILSQKEIGSPVVDYPNSLIAMNRPSLLQFVDKVQSGGLIIVNSSVVQDKVERDDLRVIYVPATDMAKDAGLINAANMIVLTLYLLEKEVVDIETLKAVVPLSLKKKEYLDINLRLIEKAAEYHREYKD
;
A
#
# COMPACT_ATOMS: atom_id res chain seq x y z
N MET A 1 -6.19 -5.89 -7.95
CA MET A 1 -6.62 -4.81 -8.86
C MET A 1 -5.90 -5.00 -10.18
N ILE A 2 -6.58 -4.78 -11.31
CA ILE A 2 -5.97 -4.82 -12.65
C ILE A 2 -6.17 -3.44 -13.27
N LEU A 3 -5.09 -2.84 -13.80
CA LEU A 3 -5.11 -1.56 -14.48
C LEU A 3 -4.46 -1.74 -15.85
N SER A 4 -5.09 -1.24 -16.91
CA SER A 4 -4.62 -1.37 -18.29
C SER A 4 -5.12 -0.20 -19.13
N GLN A 5 -4.29 0.26 -20.07
CA GLN A 5 -4.70 1.21 -21.13
C GLN A 5 -5.43 0.52 -22.29
N LYS A 6 -5.46 -0.81 -22.28
CA LYS A 6 -6.15 -1.68 -23.24
C LYS A 6 -7.29 -2.41 -22.54
N GLU A 7 -8.24 -2.89 -23.33
CA GLU A 7 -9.37 -3.68 -22.84
C GLU A 7 -8.92 -4.90 -22.01
N ILE A 8 -9.63 -5.17 -20.92
CA ILE A 8 -9.38 -6.30 -20.03
C ILE A 8 -10.36 -7.41 -20.38
N GLY A 9 -9.87 -8.49 -21.01
CA GLY A 9 -10.71 -9.61 -21.44
C GLY A 9 -11.12 -10.59 -20.33
N SER A 10 -10.40 -10.61 -19.20
CA SER A 10 -10.74 -11.42 -18.02
C SER A 10 -10.13 -10.83 -16.75
N PRO A 11 -10.86 -10.80 -15.62
CA PRO A 11 -10.37 -10.25 -14.36
C PRO A 11 -9.58 -11.24 -13.49
N VAL A 12 -9.05 -12.34 -14.06
CA VAL A 12 -8.26 -13.34 -13.33
C VAL A 12 -6.81 -12.89 -13.23
N VAL A 13 -6.21 -13.04 -12.04
CA VAL A 13 -4.80 -12.70 -11.77
C VAL A 13 -4.08 -13.93 -11.23
N ASP A 14 -3.33 -14.59 -12.10
CA ASP A 14 -2.51 -15.75 -11.72
C ASP A 14 -1.18 -15.31 -11.09
N TYR A 15 -0.54 -14.31 -11.69
CA TYR A 15 0.78 -13.79 -11.28
C TYR A 15 0.73 -12.28 -11.06
N PRO A 16 0.37 -11.80 -9.87
CA PRO A 16 0.34 -10.36 -9.60
C PRO A 16 1.73 -9.73 -9.67
N ASN A 17 1.80 -8.51 -10.19
CA ASN A 17 3.01 -7.68 -10.16
C ASN A 17 3.23 -6.95 -8.82
N SER A 18 2.25 -7.04 -7.92
CA SER A 18 2.22 -6.36 -6.64
C SER A 18 1.37 -7.11 -5.61
N LEU A 19 1.82 -7.17 -4.36
CA LEU A 19 1.08 -7.68 -3.21
C LEU A 19 1.08 -6.64 -2.08
N ILE A 20 -0.09 -6.39 -1.50
CA ILE A 20 -0.23 -5.65 -0.24
C ILE A 20 -0.61 -6.66 0.84
N ALA A 21 0.29 -6.90 1.79
CA ALA A 21 0.10 -7.83 2.89
C ALA A 21 -0.18 -7.08 4.20
N MET A 22 -1.46 -6.93 4.52
CA MET A 22 -1.92 -6.27 5.77
C MET A 22 -1.92 -7.19 7.00
N ASN A 23 -1.77 -8.49 6.77
CA ASN A 23 -1.76 -9.53 7.81
C ASN A 23 -0.91 -10.72 7.35
N ARG A 24 -0.56 -11.58 8.31
CA ARG A 24 0.33 -12.73 8.08
C ARG A 24 -0.27 -13.79 7.13
N PRO A 25 -1.54 -14.23 7.28
CA PRO A 25 -2.14 -15.16 6.33
C PRO A 25 -2.07 -14.70 4.87
N SER A 26 -2.35 -13.43 4.60
CA SER A 26 -2.27 -12.87 3.24
C SER A 26 -0.85 -12.88 2.69
N LEU A 27 0.18 -12.64 3.51
CA LEU A 27 1.57 -12.77 3.07
C LEU A 27 1.86 -14.21 2.63
N LEU A 28 1.63 -15.18 3.52
CA LEU A 28 1.95 -16.59 3.28
C LEU A 28 1.17 -17.18 2.10
N GLN A 29 -0.08 -16.79 1.92
CA GLN A 29 -0.92 -17.33 0.86
C GLN A 29 -0.50 -16.84 -0.55
N PHE A 30 0.07 -15.64 -0.66
CA PHE A 30 0.21 -14.97 -1.94
C PHE A 30 1.64 -14.59 -2.33
N VAL A 31 2.62 -14.66 -1.41
CA VAL A 31 4.03 -14.33 -1.70
C VAL A 31 4.60 -15.11 -2.89
N ASP A 32 4.27 -16.40 -3.00
CA ASP A 32 4.78 -17.26 -4.08
C ASP A 32 4.11 -17.00 -5.43
N LYS A 33 2.96 -16.32 -5.44
CA LYS A 33 2.26 -15.97 -6.68
C LYS A 33 2.82 -14.70 -7.32
N VAL A 34 3.51 -13.86 -6.55
CA VAL A 34 4.06 -12.60 -7.06
C VAL A 34 5.12 -12.92 -8.11
N GLN A 35 5.01 -12.33 -9.30
CA GLN A 35 6.01 -12.54 -10.35
C GLN A 35 7.38 -11.98 -9.92
N SER A 36 8.47 -12.53 -10.48
CA SER A 36 9.82 -12.00 -10.26
C SER A 36 9.91 -10.50 -10.59
N GLY A 37 10.65 -9.76 -9.77
CA GLY A 37 10.75 -8.30 -9.83
C GLY A 37 9.49 -7.56 -9.33
N GLY A 38 8.46 -8.29 -8.88
CA GLY A 38 7.24 -7.74 -8.32
C GLY A 38 7.46 -7.02 -6.98
N LEU A 39 6.47 -6.22 -6.59
CA LEU A 39 6.50 -5.43 -5.36
C LEU A 39 5.67 -6.11 -4.26
N ILE A 40 6.19 -6.20 -3.05
CA ILE A 40 5.42 -6.56 -1.85
C ILE A 40 5.51 -5.42 -0.85
N ILE A 41 4.37 -4.90 -0.39
CA ILE A 41 4.30 -3.98 0.75
C ILE A 41 3.70 -4.73 1.93
N VAL A 42 4.45 -4.81 3.02
CA VAL A 42 4.10 -5.56 4.23
C VAL A 42 3.85 -4.57 5.37
N ASN A 43 2.69 -4.71 6.04
CA ASN A 43 2.43 -3.99 7.28
C ASN A 43 3.22 -4.64 8.43
N SER A 44 4.41 -4.12 8.73
CA SER A 44 5.33 -4.68 9.73
C SER A 44 4.86 -4.52 11.17
N SER A 45 3.86 -3.66 11.42
CA SER A 45 3.22 -3.57 12.74
C SER A 45 2.48 -4.87 13.11
N VAL A 46 2.04 -5.65 12.12
CA VAL A 46 1.21 -6.85 12.32
C VAL A 46 1.89 -8.11 11.78
N VAL A 47 2.74 -7.98 10.76
CA VAL A 47 3.43 -9.11 10.12
C VAL A 47 4.91 -9.08 10.47
N GLN A 48 5.35 -10.07 11.23
CA GLN A 48 6.75 -10.21 11.65
C GLN A 48 7.58 -11.07 10.69
N ASP A 49 6.91 -11.96 9.93
CA ASP A 49 7.55 -12.82 8.94
C ASP A 49 8.26 -11.99 7.87
N LYS A 50 9.45 -12.46 7.46
CA LYS A 50 10.21 -11.88 6.37
C LYS A 50 9.96 -12.66 5.09
N VAL A 51 9.89 -11.95 3.98
CA VAL A 51 9.90 -12.54 2.64
C VAL A 51 11.28 -13.11 2.39
N GLU A 52 11.36 -14.42 2.12
CA GLU A 52 12.61 -15.14 1.87
C GLU A 52 13.08 -15.04 0.41
N ARG A 53 12.18 -14.67 -0.50
CA ARG A 53 12.49 -14.47 -1.92
C ARG A 53 13.37 -13.25 -2.13
N ASP A 54 14.48 -13.44 -2.83
CA ASP A 54 15.48 -12.41 -3.17
C ASP A 54 15.21 -11.71 -4.51
N ASP A 55 14.33 -12.28 -5.33
CA ASP A 55 13.93 -11.75 -6.64
C ASP A 55 12.80 -10.71 -6.56
N LEU A 56 12.34 -10.35 -5.36
CA LEU A 56 11.23 -9.44 -5.13
C LEU A 56 11.69 -8.12 -4.51
N ARG A 57 10.98 -7.04 -4.84
CA ARG A 57 11.10 -5.77 -4.12
C ARG A 57 10.15 -5.79 -2.93
N VAL A 58 10.67 -5.63 -1.72
CA VAL A 58 9.86 -5.71 -0.50
C VAL A 58 10.02 -4.43 0.30
N ILE A 59 8.89 -3.83 0.69
CA ILE A 59 8.82 -2.65 1.56
C ILE A 59 8.10 -3.06 2.84
N TYR A 60 8.76 -2.88 3.98
CA TYR A 60 8.14 -3.06 5.29
C TYR A 60 7.77 -1.70 5.84
N VAL A 61 6.48 -1.50 6.15
CA VAL A 61 5.96 -0.24 6.69
C VAL A 61 5.18 -0.51 7.98
N PRO A 62 5.45 0.20 9.08
CA PRO A 62 4.68 0.08 10.32
C PRO A 62 3.35 0.85 10.20
N ALA A 63 2.52 0.49 9.22
CA ALA A 63 1.36 1.28 8.82
C ALA A 63 0.28 1.38 9.91
N THR A 64 0.08 0.33 10.70
CA THR A 64 -0.87 0.39 11.83
C THR A 64 -0.35 1.30 12.94
N ASP A 65 0.95 1.25 13.24
CA ASP A 65 1.53 2.12 14.26
C ASP A 65 1.49 3.60 13.81
N MET A 66 1.86 3.89 12.56
CA MET A 66 1.73 5.24 11.99
C MET A 66 0.30 5.77 12.03
N ALA A 67 -0.69 4.92 11.76
CA ALA A 67 -2.12 5.27 11.83
C ALA A 67 -2.58 5.50 13.28
N LYS A 68 -2.12 4.67 14.21
CA LYS A 68 -2.39 4.77 15.64
C LYS A 68 -1.83 6.07 16.22
N ASP A 69 -0.59 6.42 15.88
CA ASP A 69 0.07 7.65 16.32
C ASP A 69 -0.62 8.91 15.80
N ALA A 70 -1.29 8.81 14.65
CA ALA A 70 -2.12 9.89 14.12
C ALA A 70 -3.49 10.00 14.82
N GLY A 71 -3.91 8.99 15.58
CA GLY A 71 -5.21 8.95 16.26
C GLY A 71 -6.32 8.23 15.47
N LEU A 72 -6.01 7.54 14.37
CA LEU A 72 -6.99 6.78 13.58
C LEU A 72 -6.41 5.44 13.13
N ILE A 73 -6.36 4.48 14.06
CA ILE A 73 -5.79 3.14 13.85
C ILE A 73 -6.35 2.41 12.62
N ASN A 74 -7.61 2.65 12.28
CA ASN A 74 -8.28 2.03 11.12
C ASN A 74 -7.84 2.60 9.76
N ALA A 75 -6.97 3.62 9.74
CA ALA A 75 -6.48 4.26 8.52
C ALA A 75 -5.13 3.72 8.02
N ALA A 76 -4.65 2.59 8.55
CA ALA A 76 -3.44 1.90 8.06
C ALA A 76 -3.47 1.65 6.54
N ASN A 77 -4.65 1.37 5.98
CA ASN A 77 -4.84 1.18 4.54
C ASN A 77 -4.46 2.44 3.73
N MET A 78 -4.67 3.64 4.28
CA MET A 78 -4.35 4.89 3.58
C MET A 78 -2.84 5.06 3.42
N ILE A 79 -2.07 4.72 4.46
CA ILE A 79 -0.61 4.74 4.40
C ILE A 79 -0.09 3.76 3.35
N VAL A 80 -0.57 2.51 3.39
CA VAL A 80 -0.09 1.48 2.46
C VAL A 80 -0.52 1.76 1.02
N LEU A 81 -1.72 2.28 0.80
CA LEU A 81 -2.16 2.74 -0.52
C LEU A 81 -1.28 3.86 -1.04
N THR A 82 -0.96 4.84 -0.20
CA THR A 82 -0.09 5.96 -0.58
C THR A 82 1.29 5.47 -1.00
N LEU A 83 1.91 4.58 -0.21
CA LEU A 83 3.20 3.97 -0.57
C LEU A 83 3.13 3.18 -1.87
N TYR A 84 2.07 2.41 -2.08
CA TYR A 84 1.88 1.65 -3.32
C TYR A 84 1.82 2.57 -4.55
N LEU A 85 1.06 3.66 -4.48
CA LEU A 85 0.88 4.59 -5.58
C LEU A 85 2.18 5.35 -5.90
N LEU A 86 2.91 5.78 -4.87
CA LEU A 86 4.22 6.40 -5.01
C LEU A 86 5.25 5.45 -5.62
N GLU A 87 5.29 4.21 -5.16
CA GLU A 87 6.27 3.23 -5.62
C GLU A 87 6.02 2.77 -7.07
N LYS A 88 4.75 2.76 -7.50
CA LYS A 88 4.38 2.39 -8.87
C LYS A 88 4.26 3.58 -9.82
N GLU A 89 4.40 4.81 -9.31
CA GLU A 89 4.29 6.06 -10.08
C GLU A 89 2.99 6.11 -10.93
N VAL A 90 1.90 5.51 -10.43
CA VAL A 90 0.63 5.40 -11.18
C VAL A 90 -0.19 6.68 -11.06
N VAL A 91 -0.11 7.32 -9.89
CA VAL A 91 -0.89 8.51 -9.52
C VAL A 91 -0.02 9.37 -8.61
N ASP A 92 -0.05 10.69 -8.82
CA ASP A 92 0.62 11.64 -7.92
C ASP A 92 -0.15 11.85 -6.61
N ILE A 93 0.56 12.36 -5.60
CA ILE A 93 -0.01 12.60 -4.27
C ILE A 93 -1.15 13.63 -4.31
N GLU A 94 -1.06 14.63 -5.18
CA GLU A 94 -2.06 15.70 -5.27
C GLU A 94 -3.40 15.15 -5.80
N THR A 95 -3.34 14.23 -6.76
CA THR A 95 -4.51 13.51 -7.26
C THR A 95 -5.13 12.65 -6.17
N LEU A 96 -4.31 11.94 -5.38
CA LEU A 96 -4.82 11.16 -4.25
C LEU A 96 -5.54 12.07 -3.23
N LYS A 97 -4.93 13.19 -2.86
CA LYS A 97 -5.52 14.20 -1.96
C LYS A 97 -6.83 14.77 -2.52
N ALA A 98 -6.95 14.95 -3.83
CA ALA A 98 -8.17 15.42 -4.48
C ALA A 98 -9.30 14.38 -4.48
N VAL A 99 -9.00 13.08 -4.60
CA VAL A 99 -10.00 12.01 -4.67
C VAL A 99 -10.50 11.55 -3.30
N VAL A 100 -9.63 11.55 -2.28
CA VAL A 100 -9.97 11.10 -0.92
C VAL A 100 -11.23 11.79 -0.33
N PRO A 101 -11.43 13.12 -0.46
CA PRO A 101 -12.66 13.79 -0.06
C PRO A 101 -13.92 13.20 -0.70
N LEU A 102 -13.83 12.70 -1.94
CA LEU A 102 -14.96 12.12 -2.67
C LEU A 102 -15.28 10.70 -2.17
N SER A 103 -14.25 9.92 -1.84
CA SER A 103 -14.40 8.51 -1.42
C SER A 103 -14.71 8.33 0.07
N LEU A 104 -14.36 9.29 0.93
CA LEU A 104 -14.57 9.17 2.38
C LEU A 104 -16.06 9.24 2.74
N LYS A 105 -16.54 8.20 3.44
CA LYS A 105 -17.88 8.17 4.05
C LYS A 105 -18.00 9.12 5.24
N LYS A 106 -16.98 9.15 6.11
CA LYS A 106 -16.92 9.98 7.31
C LYS A 106 -16.05 11.20 7.07
N LYS A 107 -16.67 12.35 6.81
CA LYS A 107 -15.97 13.60 6.49
C LYS A 107 -15.10 14.12 7.65
N GLU A 108 -15.48 13.82 8.89
CA GLU A 108 -14.67 14.10 10.09
C GLU A 108 -13.26 13.48 10.05
N TYR A 109 -13.03 12.43 9.24
CA TYR A 109 -11.72 11.82 9.10
C TYR A 109 -10.91 12.38 7.93
N LEU A 110 -11.37 13.44 7.26
CA LEU A 110 -10.66 13.98 6.10
C LEU A 110 -9.26 14.47 6.47
N ASP A 111 -9.15 15.38 7.44
CA ASP A 111 -7.88 16.03 7.79
C ASP A 111 -6.82 15.01 8.24
N ILE A 112 -7.24 14.01 9.02
CA ILE A 112 -6.35 12.94 9.46
C ILE A 112 -5.92 12.03 8.32
N ASN A 113 -6.79 11.73 7.35
CA ASN A 113 -6.38 10.97 6.16
C ASN A 113 -5.41 11.76 5.30
N LEU A 114 -5.63 13.07 5.11
CA LEU A 114 -4.69 13.94 4.38
C LEU A 114 -3.32 13.98 5.07
N ARG A 115 -3.30 14.13 6.40
CA ARG A 115 -2.05 14.07 7.18
C ARG A 115 -1.34 12.72 7.07
N LEU A 116 -2.09 11.61 7.03
CA LEU A 116 -1.54 10.28 6.86
C LEU A 116 -0.92 10.05 5.47
N ILE A 117 -1.50 10.65 4.43
CA ILE A 117 -0.93 10.64 3.08
C ILE A 117 0.43 11.35 3.09
N GLU A 118 0.53 12.53 3.70
CA GLU A 118 1.80 13.26 3.81
C GLU A 118 2.85 12.46 4.60
N LYS A 119 2.47 11.89 5.74
CA LYS A 119 3.35 11.03 6.54
C LYS A 119 3.85 9.82 5.76
N ALA A 120 3.00 9.20 4.94
CA ALA A 120 3.41 8.09 4.10
C ALA A 120 4.36 8.54 2.98
N ALA A 121 4.17 9.74 2.42
CA ALA A 121 5.07 10.33 1.44
C ALA A 121 6.43 10.74 2.03
N GLU A 122 6.46 11.19 3.29
CA GLU A 122 7.71 11.39 4.06
C GLU A 122 8.43 10.06 4.26
N TYR A 123 7.74 9.03 4.78
CA TYR A 123 8.31 7.69 4.97
C TYR A 123 8.87 7.10 3.67
N HIS A 124 8.18 7.29 2.54
CA HIS A 124 8.63 6.81 1.23
C HIS A 124 9.96 7.44 0.79
N ARG A 125 10.15 8.74 1.07
CA ARG A 125 11.38 9.45 0.73
C ARG A 125 12.55 8.93 1.58
N GLU A 126 12.36 8.81 2.89
CA GLU A 126 13.36 8.26 3.81
C GLU A 126 13.74 6.81 3.49
N TYR A 127 12.82 6.04 2.92
CA TYR A 127 13.06 4.66 2.52
C TYR A 127 13.87 4.54 1.20
N LYS A 128 13.84 5.56 0.34
CA LYS A 128 14.55 5.56 -0.95
C LYS A 128 15.98 6.09 -0.88
N ASP A 129 16.34 6.78 0.20
CA ASP A 129 17.70 7.28 0.49
C ASP A 129 18.57 6.19 1.16
#